data_AF-A0A401FXF3-F1
#
_entry.id   AF-A0A401FXF3-F1
#
_cell.length_a   1.000
_cell.length_b   1.000
_cell.length_c   1.000
_cell.angle_alpha   90.00
_cell.angle_beta   90.00
_cell.angle_gamma   90.00
#
_symmetry.space_group_name_H-M   'P 1'
#
loop_
_entity.id
_entity.type
_entity.pdbx_description
1 polymer ?
#
loop_
_entity_poly.entity_id
_entity_poly.type
_entity_poly.pdbx_seq_one_letter_code
_entity_poly.pdbx_strand_id
1 'polypeptide(L)'
;MPFPPDKSSVLFSLAAPYLIWTGFSVTVMAAGHFLPQAAGPTVGTVSVIGFLVVASALTSHFIVRAEPVFRNRPGLRKISLLTAGCISAALFFLSRQTGYVSDLTGILNTANLLVLANLLGCWITAPLRRPAELIPLCLVMSLADLFSVAAGPTREIAKNIDQYYKSGMQGPVPVTDFILIKIVIPGQDSLMPVFGVADWIIVAFLSAAALRFGMNDNLAGKGLGEMVRRNRLSFYLPIAVPGLFAASALAWHLKIFLPALPVIALFFLAYTAARYPKVRQLTPSDWKLMGATACVMISLMAARYCLLG
;
A
#
# COMPACT_ATOMS: atom_id res chain seq x y z
N MET A 1 21.95 19.77 -17.62
CA MET A 1 20.58 19.38 -17.99
C MET A 1 20.55 17.85 -18.07
N PRO A 2 19.67 17.14 -17.34
CA PRO A 2 19.56 15.70 -17.52
C PRO A 2 18.84 15.41 -18.85
N PHE A 3 19.38 14.48 -19.62
CA PHE A 3 18.82 14.03 -20.90
C PHE A 3 17.33 13.67 -20.77
N PRO A 4 16.49 13.98 -21.77
CA PRO A 4 15.12 13.53 -21.77
C PRO A 4 15.12 11.99 -21.71
N PRO A 5 14.41 11.38 -20.75
CA PRO A 5 14.37 9.94 -20.62
C PRO A 5 13.78 9.32 -21.89
N ASP A 6 14.55 8.42 -22.50
CA ASP A 6 14.15 7.63 -23.66
C ASP A 6 12.88 6.82 -23.33
N LYS A 7 11.98 6.64 -24.30
CA LYS A 7 10.72 5.89 -24.11
C LYS A 7 10.97 4.46 -23.62
N SER A 8 12.09 3.86 -24.05
CA SER A 8 12.58 2.55 -23.59
C SER A 8 12.75 2.47 -22.06
N SER A 9 13.13 3.58 -21.41
CA SER A 9 13.33 3.67 -19.96
C SER A 9 12.02 3.52 -19.17
N VAL A 10 10.88 3.94 -19.72
CA VAL A 10 9.60 3.94 -18.99
C VAL A 10 9.03 2.55 -18.89
N LEU A 11 9.01 1.81 -20.02
CA LEU A 11 8.55 0.44 -20.05
C LEU A 11 9.39 -0.43 -19.12
N PHE A 12 10.71 -0.27 -19.14
CA PHE A 12 11.59 -0.98 -18.23
C PHE A 12 11.30 -0.65 -16.75
N SER A 13 11.09 0.63 -16.42
CA SER A 13 10.80 1.05 -15.04
C SER A 13 9.45 0.56 -14.53
N LEU A 14 8.48 0.34 -15.43
CA LEU A 14 7.18 -0.27 -15.08
C LEU A 14 7.25 -1.80 -15.05
N ALA A 15 8.04 -2.43 -15.92
CA ALA A 15 8.20 -3.89 -15.98
C ALA A 15 9.03 -4.43 -14.80
N ALA A 16 10.03 -3.67 -14.33
CA ALA A 16 10.91 -4.09 -13.24
C ALA A 16 10.14 -4.47 -11.95
N PRO A 17 9.15 -3.71 -11.47
CA PRO A 17 8.28 -4.12 -10.37
C PRO A 17 7.60 -5.48 -10.57
N TYR A 18 7.08 -5.77 -11.76
CA TYR A 18 6.47 -7.07 -12.05
C TYR A 18 7.49 -8.20 -11.96
N LEU A 19 8.64 -8.03 -12.62
CA LEU A 19 9.68 -9.06 -12.67
C LEU A 19 10.26 -9.34 -11.29
N ILE A 20 10.55 -8.29 -10.52
CA ILE A 20 11.11 -8.42 -9.18
C ILE A 20 10.10 -9.04 -8.22
N TRP A 21 8.85 -8.56 -8.18
CA TRP A 21 7.83 -9.11 -7.28
C TRP A 21 7.51 -10.56 -7.62
N THR A 22 7.30 -10.87 -8.91
CA THR A 22 6.97 -12.21 -9.37
C THR A 22 8.14 -13.16 -9.17
N GLY A 23 9.36 -12.75 -9.57
CA GLY A 23 10.56 -13.55 -9.39
C GLY A 23 10.86 -13.85 -7.92
N PHE A 24 10.72 -12.84 -7.04
CA PHE A 24 10.86 -13.04 -5.60
C PHE A 24 9.79 -14.01 -5.07
N SER A 25 8.52 -13.81 -5.44
CA SER A 25 7.42 -14.68 -5.01
C SER A 25 7.61 -16.13 -5.43
N VAL A 26 7.95 -16.38 -6.69
CA VAL A 26 8.23 -17.73 -7.22
C VAL A 26 9.44 -18.36 -6.54
N THR A 27 10.48 -17.57 -6.25
CA THR A 27 11.66 -18.07 -5.52
C THR A 27 11.29 -18.49 -4.10
N VAL A 28 10.51 -17.69 -3.38
CA VAL A 28 10.01 -18.02 -2.03
C VAL A 28 9.13 -19.26 -2.06
N MET A 29 8.27 -19.38 -3.07
CA MET A 29 7.40 -20.55 -3.28
C MET A 29 8.24 -21.82 -3.51
N ALA A 30 9.21 -21.75 -4.42
CA ALA A 30 10.12 -22.86 -4.70
C ALA A 30 10.96 -23.25 -3.48
N ALA A 31 11.44 -22.27 -2.71
CA ALA A 31 12.16 -22.51 -1.46
C ALA A 31 11.28 -23.19 -0.41
N GLY A 32 9.97 -22.90 -0.40
CA GLY A 32 8.99 -23.52 0.49
C GLY A 32 8.88 -25.04 0.35
N HIS A 33 9.13 -25.60 -0.83
CA HIS A 33 9.13 -27.05 -1.04
C HIS A 33 10.26 -27.78 -0.28
N PHE A 34 11.32 -27.05 0.11
CA PHE A 34 12.43 -27.62 0.89
C PHE A 34 12.27 -27.44 2.40
N LEU A 35 11.23 -26.73 2.85
CA LEU A 35 10.97 -26.50 4.27
C LEU A 35 9.98 -27.53 4.82
N PRO A 36 10.13 -27.96 6.08
CA PRO A 36 9.14 -28.79 6.74
C PRO A 36 7.77 -28.08 6.77
N GLN A 37 6.67 -28.81 6.52
CA GLN A 37 5.30 -28.26 6.51
C GLN A 37 4.89 -27.58 7.82
N ALA A 38 5.59 -27.83 8.93
CA ALA A 38 5.41 -27.16 10.22
C ALA A 38 6.18 -25.83 10.32
N ALA A 39 6.19 -25.02 9.26
CA ALA A 39 6.77 -23.68 9.28
C ALA A 39 5.98 -22.81 10.29
N GLY A 40 6.53 -22.66 11.49
CA GLY A 40 5.88 -21.95 12.59
C GLY A 40 5.67 -20.45 12.34
N PRO A 41 5.05 -19.73 13.29
CA PRO A 41 4.73 -18.30 13.16
C PRO A 41 5.89 -17.41 12.72
N THR A 42 7.13 -17.77 13.10
CA THR A 42 8.36 -17.09 12.72
C THR A 42 8.58 -17.02 11.21
N VAL A 43 8.28 -18.10 10.46
CA VAL A 43 8.44 -18.13 9.00
C VAL A 43 7.46 -17.15 8.35
N GLY A 44 6.22 -17.09 8.84
CA GLY A 44 5.24 -16.10 8.42
C GLY A 44 5.72 -14.67 8.66
N THR A 45 6.21 -14.36 9.87
CA THR A 45 6.73 -13.02 10.20
C THR A 45 7.92 -12.62 9.33
N VAL A 46 8.89 -13.53 9.13
CA VAL A 46 10.06 -13.28 8.28
C VAL A 46 9.63 -13.05 6.82
N SER A 47 8.66 -13.82 6.33
CA SER A 47 8.11 -13.65 4.98
C SER A 47 7.47 -12.28 4.83
N VAL A 48 6.60 -11.87 5.78
CA VAL A 48 5.98 -10.54 5.77
C VAL A 48 7.04 -9.44 5.73
N ILE A 49 8.07 -9.51 6.57
CA ILE A 49 9.17 -8.52 6.57
C ILE A 49 9.89 -8.51 5.22
N GLY A 50 10.24 -9.69 4.67
CA GLY A 50 10.90 -9.81 3.38
C GLY A 50 10.10 -9.16 2.24
N PHE A 51 8.80 -9.45 2.16
CA PHE A 51 7.92 -8.86 1.17
C PHE A 51 7.70 -7.36 1.37
N LEU A 52 7.62 -6.86 2.60
CA LEU A 52 7.57 -5.43 2.88
C LEU A 52 8.85 -4.70 2.43
N VAL A 53 10.03 -5.32 2.63
CA VAL A 53 11.31 -4.80 2.15
C VAL A 53 11.34 -4.76 0.62
N VAL A 54 10.91 -5.84 -0.05
CA VAL A 54 10.83 -5.87 -1.52
C VAL A 54 9.85 -4.80 -2.02
N ALA A 55 8.65 -4.71 -1.45
CA ALA A 55 7.67 -3.69 -1.83
C ALA A 55 8.22 -2.26 -1.64
N SER A 56 8.96 -2.02 -0.55
CA SER A 56 9.64 -0.74 -0.30
C SER A 56 10.71 -0.44 -1.36
N ALA A 57 11.49 -1.44 -1.75
CA ALA A 57 12.46 -1.32 -2.83
C ALA A 57 11.77 -0.99 -4.16
N LEU A 58 10.63 -1.62 -4.47
CA LEU A 58 9.83 -1.30 -5.66
C LEU A 58 9.30 0.13 -5.65
N THR A 59 8.79 0.60 -4.51
CA THR A 59 8.36 2.00 -4.35
C THR A 59 9.53 2.97 -4.55
N SER A 60 10.71 2.67 -4.00
CA SER A 60 11.90 3.50 -4.24
C SER A 60 12.31 3.51 -5.71
N HIS A 61 12.26 2.35 -6.38
CA HIS A 61 12.57 2.21 -7.80
C HIS A 61 11.60 3.06 -8.63
N PHE A 62 10.30 2.94 -8.37
CA PHE A 62 9.26 3.69 -9.05
C PHE A 62 9.44 5.20 -8.87
N ILE A 63 9.59 5.67 -7.63
CA ILE A 63 9.73 7.11 -7.33
C ILE A 63 11.02 7.69 -7.91
N VAL A 64 12.13 6.93 -7.90
CA VAL A 64 13.42 7.43 -8.39
C VAL A 64 13.51 7.39 -9.92
N ARG A 65 12.99 6.33 -10.56
CA ARG A 65 13.18 6.08 -12.00
C ARG A 65 11.96 6.43 -12.85
N ALA A 66 10.76 6.06 -12.42
CA ALA A 66 9.54 6.20 -13.22
C ALA A 66 8.85 7.55 -13.01
N GLU A 67 8.72 7.99 -11.76
CA GLU A 67 7.96 9.19 -11.39
C GLU A 67 8.45 10.49 -12.06
N PRO A 68 9.76 10.75 -12.22
CA PRO A 68 10.22 11.94 -12.95
C PRO A 68 9.71 12.00 -14.40
N VAL A 69 9.53 10.84 -15.04
CA VAL A 69 9.00 10.78 -16.41
C VAL A 69 7.51 11.06 -16.43
N PHE A 70 6.75 10.47 -15.51
CA PHE A 70 5.31 10.68 -15.41
C PHE A 70 4.94 12.12 -15.05
N ARG A 71 5.75 12.78 -14.21
CA ARG A 71 5.56 14.20 -13.87
C ARG A 71 5.61 15.10 -15.11
N ASN A 72 6.49 14.78 -16.06
CA ASN A 72 6.63 15.55 -17.31
C ASN A 72 5.64 15.12 -18.40
N ARG A 73 4.97 13.98 -18.24
CA ARG A 73 4.07 13.38 -19.25
C ARG A 73 2.79 12.87 -18.59
N PRO A 74 1.84 13.76 -18.21
CA PRO A 74 0.62 13.37 -17.51
C PRO A 74 -0.26 12.41 -18.32
N GLY A 75 -0.22 12.48 -19.66
CA GLY A 75 -0.91 11.54 -20.53
C GLY A 75 -0.44 10.09 -20.34
N LEU A 76 0.88 9.86 -20.23
CA LEU A 76 1.42 8.53 -19.97
C LEU A 76 0.96 7.98 -18.63
N ARG A 77 0.89 8.82 -17.59
CA ARG A 77 0.37 8.39 -16.28
C ARG A 77 -1.07 7.90 -16.39
N LYS A 78 -1.95 8.65 -17.07
CA LYS A 78 -3.35 8.27 -17.27
C LYS A 78 -3.46 6.94 -18.01
N ILE A 79 -2.66 6.76 -19.07
CA ILE A 79 -2.61 5.50 -19.83
C ILE A 79 -2.13 4.37 -18.91
N SER A 80 -1.04 4.54 -18.16
CA SER A 80 -0.54 3.50 -17.24
C SER A 80 -1.52 3.14 -16.14
N LEU A 81 -2.25 4.12 -15.58
CA LEU A 81 -3.32 3.88 -14.60
C LEU A 81 -4.47 3.08 -15.22
N LEU A 82 -4.92 3.46 -16.42
CA LEU A 82 -5.96 2.76 -17.14
C LEU A 82 -5.52 1.32 -17.46
N THR A 83 -4.31 1.13 -17.97
CA THR A 83 -3.74 -0.19 -18.26
C THR A 83 -3.68 -1.05 -17.00
N ALA A 84 -3.16 -0.53 -15.88
CA ALA A 84 -3.12 -1.27 -14.62
C ALA A 84 -4.53 -1.64 -14.13
N GLY A 85 -5.49 -0.72 -14.23
CA GLY A 85 -6.89 -1.00 -13.90
C GLY A 85 -7.51 -2.08 -14.80
N CYS A 86 -7.27 -2.02 -16.11
CA CYS A 86 -7.72 -3.02 -17.07
C CYS A 86 -7.10 -4.39 -16.82
N ILE A 87 -5.81 -4.46 -16.44
CA ILE A 87 -5.15 -5.72 -16.08
C ILE A 87 -5.82 -6.33 -14.85
N SER A 88 -6.04 -5.55 -13.78
CA SER A 88 -6.75 -6.04 -12.59
C SER A 88 -8.17 -6.52 -12.91
N ALA A 89 -8.92 -5.77 -13.72
CA ALA A 89 -10.26 -6.17 -14.14
C ALA A 89 -10.22 -7.47 -14.98
N ALA A 90 -9.29 -7.58 -15.93
CA ALA A 90 -9.13 -8.77 -16.76
C ALA A 90 -8.78 -10.00 -15.92
N LEU A 91 -7.82 -9.90 -15.01
CA LEU A 91 -7.46 -10.98 -14.09
C LEU A 91 -8.63 -11.40 -13.20
N PHE A 92 -9.42 -10.44 -12.71
CA PHE A 92 -10.63 -10.70 -11.93
C PHE A 92 -11.68 -11.47 -12.75
N PHE A 93 -12.03 -10.99 -13.94
CA PHE A 93 -13.04 -11.64 -14.78
C PHE A 93 -12.59 -13.03 -15.24
N LEU A 94 -11.32 -13.19 -15.63
CA LEU A 94 -10.76 -14.48 -16.01
C LEU A 94 -10.82 -15.49 -14.87
N SER A 95 -10.43 -15.08 -13.66
CA SER A 95 -10.47 -15.96 -12.48
C SER A 95 -11.90 -16.34 -12.11
N ARG A 96 -12.84 -15.39 -12.23
CA ARG A 96 -14.26 -15.64 -11.94
C ARG A 96 -14.93 -16.55 -12.96
N GLN A 97 -14.59 -16.42 -14.24
CA GLN A 97 -15.17 -17.25 -15.31
C GLN A 97 -14.61 -18.67 -15.30
N THR A 98 -13.30 -18.83 -15.11
CA THR A 98 -12.65 -20.14 -15.13
C THR A 98 -12.84 -20.91 -13.82
N GLY A 99 -13.17 -20.22 -12.72
CA GLY A 99 -13.19 -20.80 -11.37
C GLY A 99 -11.81 -21.24 -10.88
N TYR A 100 -10.75 -20.97 -11.65
CA TYR A 100 -9.39 -21.39 -11.35
C TYR A 100 -8.57 -20.19 -10.87
N VAL A 101 -8.20 -20.21 -9.59
CA VAL A 101 -7.30 -19.22 -9.00
C VAL A 101 -5.94 -19.86 -8.84
N SER A 102 -5.07 -19.66 -9.83
CA SER A 102 -3.69 -20.08 -9.69
C SER A 102 -2.91 -19.11 -8.81
N ASP A 103 -1.92 -19.61 -8.06
CA ASP A 103 -0.99 -18.76 -7.31
C ASP A 103 -0.28 -17.76 -8.22
N LEU A 104 0.04 -18.16 -9.46
CA LEU A 104 0.64 -17.26 -10.45
C LEU A 104 -0.28 -16.07 -10.77
N THR A 105 -1.58 -16.31 -10.93
CA THR A 105 -2.59 -15.25 -11.15
C THR A 105 -2.61 -14.28 -9.96
N GLY A 106 -2.56 -14.81 -8.74
CA GLY A 106 -2.52 -14.00 -7.52
C GLY A 106 -1.23 -13.19 -7.36
N ILE A 107 -0.08 -13.78 -7.71
CA ILE A 107 1.23 -13.11 -7.71
C ILE A 107 1.24 -11.96 -8.74
N LEU A 108 0.78 -12.22 -9.96
CA LEU A 108 0.70 -11.22 -11.02
C LEU A 108 -0.29 -10.09 -10.68
N ASN A 109 -1.44 -10.42 -10.12
CA ASN A 109 -2.39 -9.42 -9.65
C ASN A 109 -1.78 -8.55 -8.55
N THR A 110 -1.09 -9.16 -7.58
CA THR A 110 -0.44 -8.40 -6.50
C THR A 110 0.66 -7.49 -7.02
N ALA A 111 1.47 -7.94 -7.99
CA ALA A 111 2.44 -7.09 -8.67
C ALA A 111 1.77 -5.89 -9.37
N ASN A 112 0.66 -6.13 -10.08
CA ASN A 112 -0.11 -5.07 -10.73
C ASN A 112 -0.68 -4.06 -9.72
N LEU A 113 -1.23 -4.54 -8.60
CA LEU A 113 -1.74 -3.69 -7.52
C LEU A 113 -0.64 -2.83 -6.91
N LEU A 114 0.58 -3.33 -6.74
CA LEU A 114 1.72 -2.53 -6.26
C LEU A 114 2.10 -1.43 -7.25
N VAL A 115 2.08 -1.72 -8.56
CA VAL A 115 2.32 -0.69 -9.60
C VAL A 115 1.22 0.36 -9.59
N LEU A 116 -0.05 -0.07 -9.53
CA LEU A 116 -1.21 0.80 -9.40
C LEU A 116 -1.10 1.68 -8.15
N ALA A 117 -0.70 1.09 -7.02
CA ALA A 117 -0.55 1.79 -5.75
C ALA A 117 0.51 2.89 -5.83
N ASN A 118 1.66 2.61 -6.46
CA ASN A 118 2.70 3.60 -6.66
C ASN A 118 2.28 4.73 -7.62
N LEU A 119 1.59 4.40 -8.71
CA LEU A 119 1.05 5.39 -9.65
C LEU A 119 0.05 6.34 -8.97
N LEU A 120 -0.92 5.79 -8.23
CA LEU A 120 -1.95 6.55 -7.52
C LEU A 120 -1.34 7.35 -6.36
N GLY A 121 -0.53 6.70 -5.52
CA GLY A 121 0.12 7.33 -4.37
C GLY A 121 0.93 8.55 -4.78
N CYS A 122 1.76 8.44 -5.82
CA CYS A 122 2.52 9.57 -6.35
C CYS A 122 1.61 10.66 -6.92
N TRP A 123 0.50 10.29 -7.58
CA TRP A 123 -0.43 11.25 -8.17
C TRP A 123 -1.19 12.07 -7.15
N ILE A 124 -1.65 11.46 -6.05
CA ILE A 124 -2.40 12.13 -4.98
C ILE A 124 -1.54 13.20 -4.26
N THR A 125 -0.20 13.13 -4.38
CA THR A 125 0.67 14.21 -3.86
C THR A 125 0.63 15.50 -4.67
N ALA A 126 0.14 15.47 -5.91
CA ALA A 126 0.11 16.62 -6.83
C ALA A 126 -0.51 17.90 -6.23
N PRO A 127 -1.70 17.85 -5.58
CA PRO A 127 -2.34 19.03 -4.99
C PRO A 127 -1.64 19.60 -3.76
N LEU A 128 -0.81 18.83 -3.04
CA LEU A 128 -0.25 19.27 -1.76
C LEU A 128 0.68 20.49 -1.92
N ARG A 129 0.43 21.56 -1.17
CA ARG A 129 1.24 22.79 -1.24
C ARG A 129 2.21 22.90 -0.08
N ARG A 130 1.86 22.37 1.09
CA ARG A 130 2.64 22.53 2.32
C ARG A 130 2.79 21.22 3.08
N PRO A 131 3.92 20.99 3.77
CA PRO A 131 4.11 19.80 4.60
C PRO A 131 3.09 19.71 5.76
N ALA A 132 2.59 20.84 6.24
CA ALA A 132 1.57 20.87 7.30
C ALA A 132 0.23 20.26 6.88
N GLU A 133 -0.08 20.21 5.57
CA GLU A 133 -1.31 19.59 5.03
C GLU A 133 -1.32 18.05 5.21
N LEU A 134 -0.17 17.44 5.56
CA LEU A 134 -0.09 16.01 5.82
C LEU A 134 -0.81 15.61 7.12
N ILE A 135 -0.80 16.45 8.15
CA ILE A 135 -1.49 16.18 9.41
C ILE A 135 -3.02 16.03 9.19
N PRO A 136 -3.73 17.05 8.64
CA PRO A 136 -5.17 16.94 8.44
C PRO A 136 -5.51 15.80 7.49
N LEU A 137 -4.73 15.58 6.43
CA LEU A 137 -4.97 14.49 5.49
C LEU A 137 -4.82 13.11 6.14
N CYS A 138 -3.74 12.87 6.89
CA CYS A 138 -3.56 11.65 7.67
C CYS A 138 -4.69 11.44 8.69
N LEU A 139 -5.17 12.51 9.34
CA LEU A 139 -6.31 12.43 10.25
C LEU A 139 -7.58 11.99 9.50
N VAL A 140 -7.93 12.68 8.41
CA VAL A 140 -9.13 12.37 7.60
C VAL A 140 -9.08 10.92 7.10
N MET A 141 -7.92 10.47 6.62
CA MET A 141 -7.74 9.10 6.15
C MET A 141 -7.87 8.08 7.29
N SER A 142 -7.27 8.36 8.45
CA SER A 142 -7.39 7.48 9.63
C SER A 142 -8.83 7.38 10.12
N LEU A 143 -9.56 8.51 10.13
CA LEU A 143 -10.97 8.55 10.49
C LEU A 143 -11.82 7.80 9.46
N ALA A 144 -11.54 7.96 8.16
CA ALA A 144 -12.22 7.22 7.10
C ALA A 144 -12.02 5.70 7.23
N ASP A 145 -10.80 5.26 7.56
CA ASP A 145 -10.50 3.84 7.79
C ASP A 145 -11.21 3.30 9.03
N LEU A 146 -11.13 4.01 10.16
CA LEU A 146 -11.84 3.67 11.40
C LEU A 146 -13.35 3.59 11.19
N PHE A 147 -13.91 4.57 10.47
CA PHE A 147 -15.31 4.56 10.11
C PHE A 147 -15.64 3.39 9.20
N SER A 148 -14.80 3.07 8.21
CA SER A 148 -15.07 1.95 7.32
C SER A 148 -15.09 0.62 8.07
N VAL A 149 -14.25 0.44 9.09
CA VAL A 149 -14.19 -0.76 9.94
C VAL A 149 -15.35 -0.84 10.95
N ALA A 150 -15.65 0.24 11.67
CA ALA A 150 -16.71 0.24 12.68
C ALA A 150 -18.10 0.41 12.06
N ALA A 151 -18.17 1.43 11.21
CA ALA A 151 -19.30 2.01 10.49
C ALA A 151 -19.79 1.29 9.24
N GLY A 152 -18.85 0.71 8.50
CA GLY A 152 -18.93 0.68 7.04
C GLY A 152 -18.90 -0.70 6.38
N PRO A 153 -18.90 -0.71 5.03
CA PRO A 153 -18.92 -1.94 4.23
C PRO A 153 -17.68 -2.81 4.45
N THR A 154 -16.57 -2.26 4.97
CA THR A 154 -15.36 -3.04 5.26
C THR A 154 -15.61 -4.15 6.27
N ARG A 155 -16.56 -4.01 7.22
CA ARG A 155 -16.91 -5.09 8.15
C ARG A 155 -17.58 -6.27 7.45
N GLU A 156 -18.48 -5.99 6.51
CA GLU A 156 -19.14 -7.03 5.71
C GLU A 156 -18.17 -7.68 4.73
N ILE A 157 -17.32 -6.87 4.11
CA ILE A 157 -16.21 -7.32 3.26
C ILE A 157 -15.27 -8.25 4.03
N ALA A 158 -14.85 -7.86 5.24
CA ALA A 158 -13.98 -8.66 6.09
C ALA A 158 -14.64 -9.99 6.48
N LYS A 159 -15.94 -9.99 6.77
CA LYS A 159 -16.71 -11.22 7.02
C LYS A 159 -16.75 -12.12 5.78
N ASN A 160 -17.00 -11.57 4.59
CA ASN A 160 -17.05 -12.33 3.35
C ASN A 160 -15.69 -12.95 3.00
N ILE A 161 -14.60 -12.21 3.23
CA ILE A 161 -13.22 -12.72 3.05
C ILE A 161 -12.94 -13.82 4.08
N ASP A 162 -13.20 -13.56 5.36
CA ASP A 162 -12.96 -14.54 6.43
C ASP A 162 -13.75 -15.83 6.19
N GLN A 163 -15.00 -15.73 5.76
CA GLN A 163 -15.83 -16.87 5.37
C GLN A 163 -15.26 -17.61 4.15
N TYR A 164 -14.82 -16.89 3.11
CA TYR A 164 -14.24 -17.50 1.91
C TYR A 164 -12.95 -18.28 2.22
N TYR A 165 -12.07 -17.73 3.06
CA TYR A 165 -10.85 -18.44 3.47
C TYR A 165 -11.14 -19.60 4.44
N LYS A 166 -12.11 -19.45 5.35
CA LYS A 166 -12.53 -20.53 6.27
C LYS A 166 -13.28 -21.67 5.57
N SER A 167 -13.98 -21.40 4.47
CA SER A 167 -14.66 -22.42 3.67
C SER A 167 -13.72 -23.23 2.77
N GLY A 168 -12.39 -23.02 2.87
CA GLY A 168 -11.42 -23.65 1.99
C GLY A 168 -11.44 -23.07 0.58
N MET A 169 -11.75 -21.78 0.43
CA MET A 169 -11.82 -21.07 -0.85
C MET A 169 -12.85 -21.67 -1.82
N GLN A 170 -13.96 -22.18 -1.29
CA GLN A 170 -15.06 -22.71 -2.09
C GLN A 170 -15.99 -21.58 -2.57
N GLY A 171 -16.31 -21.59 -3.87
CA GLY A 171 -17.23 -20.64 -4.51
C GLY A 171 -16.53 -19.53 -5.32
N PRO A 172 -17.29 -18.55 -5.82
CA PRO A 172 -16.72 -17.47 -6.62
C PRO A 172 -15.86 -16.54 -5.77
N VAL A 173 -14.67 -16.21 -6.26
CA VAL A 173 -13.74 -15.31 -5.57
C VAL A 173 -14.39 -13.94 -5.33
N PRO A 174 -14.41 -13.43 -4.08
CA PRO A 174 -14.98 -12.12 -3.82
C PRO A 174 -14.10 -11.01 -4.43
N VAL A 175 -14.71 -9.93 -4.92
CA VAL A 175 -14.00 -8.76 -5.49
C VAL A 175 -12.94 -8.23 -4.53
N THR A 176 -13.24 -8.31 -3.24
CA THR A 176 -12.43 -7.78 -2.16
C THR A 176 -11.13 -8.55 -1.96
N ASP A 177 -11.07 -9.79 -2.42
CA ASP A 177 -9.85 -10.60 -2.41
C ASP A 177 -8.86 -10.14 -3.49
N PHE A 178 -9.36 -9.59 -4.60
CA PHE A 178 -8.56 -9.05 -5.71
C PHE A 178 -7.94 -7.67 -5.45
N ILE A 179 -8.31 -7.02 -4.35
CA ILE A 179 -7.72 -5.73 -3.92
C ILE A 179 -6.75 -5.90 -2.75
N LEU A 180 -6.45 -7.14 -2.35
CA LEU A 180 -5.48 -7.45 -1.31
C LEU A 180 -4.11 -7.72 -1.92
N ILE A 181 -3.08 -7.22 -1.24
CA ILE A 181 -1.70 -7.60 -1.50
C ILE A 181 -1.46 -8.94 -0.80
N LYS A 182 -1.18 -9.97 -1.61
CA LYS A 182 -0.92 -11.32 -1.11
C LYS A 182 0.54 -11.68 -1.24
N ILE A 183 1.04 -12.44 -0.28
CA ILE A 183 2.42 -12.91 -0.26
C ILE A 183 2.46 -14.43 -0.25
N VAL A 184 3.58 -14.97 -0.71
CA VAL A 184 3.87 -16.39 -0.54
C VAL A 184 4.44 -16.60 0.86
N ILE A 185 3.87 -17.54 1.62
CA ILE A 185 4.52 -18.07 2.82
C ILE A 185 5.11 -19.43 2.46
N PRO A 186 6.43 -19.63 2.67
CA PRO A 186 7.05 -20.92 2.47
C PRO A 186 6.35 -22.03 3.26
N GLY A 187 5.98 -23.11 2.58
CA GLY A 187 5.30 -24.26 3.20
C GLY A 187 3.77 -24.11 3.32
N GLN A 188 3.17 -23.03 2.80
CA GLN A 188 1.72 -22.91 2.67
C GLN A 188 1.29 -23.12 1.21
N ASP A 189 0.16 -23.81 1.03
CA ASP A 189 -0.41 -24.16 -0.28
C ASP A 189 -1.18 -23.01 -0.95
N SER A 190 -1.26 -21.84 -0.31
CA SER A 190 -2.02 -20.71 -0.82
C SER A 190 -1.37 -19.38 -0.45
N LEU A 191 -1.55 -18.37 -1.29
CA LEU A 191 -1.09 -17.01 -1.00
C LEU A 191 -1.82 -16.41 0.21
N MET A 192 -1.05 -15.90 1.17
CA MET A 192 -1.60 -15.25 2.35
C MET A 192 -1.86 -13.76 2.07
N PRO A 193 -3.09 -13.26 2.26
CA PRO A 193 -3.36 -11.83 2.22
C PRO A 193 -2.73 -11.13 3.43
N VAL A 194 -2.06 -10.00 3.22
CA VAL A 194 -1.35 -9.28 4.31
C VAL A 194 -1.97 -7.92 4.60
N PHE A 195 -2.27 -7.15 3.55
CA PHE A 195 -2.85 -5.81 3.64
C PHE A 195 -3.55 -5.43 2.33
N GLY A 196 -4.35 -4.37 2.34
CA GLY A 196 -5.05 -3.88 1.16
C GLY A 196 -4.16 -3.05 0.25
N VAL A 197 -4.49 -2.99 -1.04
CA VAL A 197 -3.84 -2.06 -1.98
C VAL A 197 -3.95 -0.60 -1.51
N ALA A 198 -5.03 -0.25 -0.82
CA ALA A 198 -5.23 1.07 -0.22
C ALA A 198 -4.13 1.42 0.78
N ASP A 199 -3.74 0.48 1.65
CA ASP A 199 -2.67 0.69 2.63
C ASP A 199 -1.35 1.03 1.93
N TRP A 200 -1.04 0.31 0.84
CA TRP A 200 0.16 0.60 0.06
C TRP A 200 0.08 1.87 -0.77
N ILE A 201 -1.11 2.27 -1.26
CA ILE A 201 -1.33 3.59 -1.87
C ILE A 201 -0.92 4.67 -0.87
N ILE A 202 -1.27 4.51 0.41
CA ILE A 202 -0.93 5.49 1.45
C ILE A 202 0.58 5.48 1.74
N VAL A 203 1.21 4.31 1.85
CA VAL A 203 2.68 4.22 1.99
C VAL A 203 3.39 4.93 0.84
N ALA A 204 3.00 4.67 -0.40
CA ALA A 204 3.57 5.30 -1.59
C ALA A 204 3.30 6.81 -1.64
N PHE A 205 2.09 7.24 -1.26
CA PHE A 205 1.71 8.64 -1.13
C PHE A 205 2.59 9.39 -0.11
N LEU A 206 2.74 8.85 1.10
CA LEU A 206 3.54 9.45 2.16
C LEU A 206 5.02 9.54 1.77
N SER A 207 5.54 8.49 1.12
CA SER A 207 6.90 8.45 0.56
C SER A 207 7.12 9.54 -0.50
N ALA A 208 6.19 9.67 -1.44
CA ALA A 208 6.24 10.70 -2.48
C ALA A 208 6.05 12.12 -1.91
N ALA A 209 5.23 12.29 -0.88
CA ALA A 209 5.04 13.57 -0.18
C ALA A 209 6.29 13.98 0.60
N ALA A 210 6.95 13.02 1.26
CA ALA A 210 8.24 13.25 1.92
C ALA A 210 9.28 13.74 0.91
N LEU A 211 9.40 13.08 -0.25
CA LEU A 211 10.26 13.55 -1.34
C LEU A 211 9.89 14.97 -1.80
N ARG A 212 8.61 15.24 -2.03
CA ARG A 212 8.11 16.55 -2.50
C ARG A 212 8.50 17.69 -1.57
N PHE A 213 8.46 17.45 -0.26
CA PHE A 213 8.77 18.45 0.76
C PHE A 213 10.23 18.41 1.25
N GLY A 214 11.09 17.60 0.62
CA GLY A 214 12.50 17.48 0.99
C GLY A 214 12.73 16.82 2.35
N MET A 215 11.80 15.98 2.80
CA MET A 215 11.91 15.21 4.04
C MET A 215 12.56 13.85 3.76
N ASN A 216 13.34 13.36 4.71
CA ASN A 216 13.91 12.02 4.69
C ASN A 216 13.08 11.11 5.60
N ASP A 217 12.25 10.29 4.98
CA ASP A 217 11.42 9.29 5.65
C ASP A 217 12.04 7.87 5.65
N ASN A 218 13.25 7.70 5.09
CA ASN A 218 13.97 6.44 5.09
C ASN A 218 14.58 6.16 6.47
N LEU A 219 14.27 5.01 7.06
CA LEU A 219 14.84 4.58 8.34
C LEU A 219 16.27 4.09 8.25
N ALA A 220 16.71 3.65 7.08
CA ALA A 220 17.96 2.90 6.93
C ALA A 220 19.02 3.63 6.08
N GLY A 221 18.87 4.94 5.89
CA GLY A 221 19.92 5.75 5.30
C GLY A 221 19.41 6.96 4.52
N LYS A 222 19.79 7.02 3.25
CA LYS A 222 19.61 8.20 2.40
C LYS A 222 18.15 8.37 2.01
N GLY A 223 17.66 9.61 2.03
CA GLY A 223 16.29 9.91 1.59
C GLY A 223 16.13 9.83 0.08
N LEU A 224 14.88 9.67 -0.38
CA LEU A 224 14.54 9.62 -1.81
C LEU A 224 15.06 10.83 -2.58
N GLY A 225 15.11 12.02 -1.97
CA GLY A 225 15.63 13.23 -2.62
C GLY A 225 17.08 13.10 -3.07
N GLU A 226 17.93 12.43 -2.27
CA GLU A 226 19.31 12.17 -2.67
C GLU A 226 19.39 11.10 -3.77
N MET A 227 18.55 10.06 -3.68
CA MET A 227 18.50 8.98 -4.67
C MET A 227 18.08 9.50 -6.05
N VAL A 228 17.04 10.36 -6.10
CA VAL A 228 16.57 11.03 -7.32
C VAL A 228 17.69 11.91 -7.90
N ARG A 229 18.31 12.76 -7.06
CA ARG A 229 19.38 13.67 -7.51
C ARG A 229 20.59 12.92 -8.09
N ARG A 230 20.98 11.81 -7.48
CA ARG A 230 22.13 10.99 -7.92
C ARG A 230 21.76 9.94 -8.97
N ASN A 231 20.47 9.77 -9.27
CA ASN A 231 19.93 8.67 -10.09
C ASN A 231 20.48 7.29 -9.67
N ARG A 232 20.64 7.07 -8.37
CA ARG A 232 21.19 5.82 -7.79
C ARG A 232 20.24 5.31 -6.73
N LEU A 233 19.83 4.05 -6.88
CA LEU A 233 19.03 3.36 -5.88
C LEU A 233 19.91 3.00 -4.69
N SER A 234 19.32 3.04 -3.51
CA SER A 234 19.92 2.58 -2.26
C SER A 234 18.82 1.91 -1.44
N PHE A 235 19.18 1.22 -0.36
CA PHE A 235 18.21 0.58 0.51
C PHE A 235 17.25 1.63 1.07
N TYR A 236 15.95 1.37 0.91
CA TYR A 236 14.88 2.29 1.28
C TYR A 236 13.82 1.54 2.06
N LEU A 237 13.60 1.99 3.29
CA LEU A 237 12.53 1.52 4.17
C LEU A 237 11.82 2.75 4.74
N PRO A 238 10.68 3.18 4.16
CA PRO A 238 9.96 4.34 4.64
C PRO A 238 9.39 4.07 6.03
N ILE A 239 9.35 5.10 6.88
CA ILE A 239 8.80 5.02 8.25
C ILE A 239 7.35 4.52 8.30
N ALA A 240 6.59 4.69 7.21
CA ALA A 240 5.23 4.17 7.06
C ALA A 240 5.16 2.63 7.08
N VAL A 241 6.21 1.94 6.63
CA VAL A 241 6.24 0.47 6.53
C VAL A 241 6.29 -0.23 7.91
N PRO A 242 7.11 0.21 8.88
CA PRO A 242 6.99 -0.27 10.26
C PRO A 242 5.59 -0.06 10.86
N GLY A 243 4.92 1.05 10.53
CA GLY A 243 3.54 1.28 10.96
C GLY A 243 2.57 0.26 10.37
N LEU A 244 2.71 -0.07 9.08
CA LEU A 244 1.93 -1.13 8.42
C LEU A 244 2.24 -2.50 9.03
N PHE A 245 3.52 -2.84 9.25
CA PHE A 245 3.91 -4.08 9.90
C PHE A 245 3.32 -4.20 11.31
N ALA A 246 3.38 -3.12 12.10
CA ALA A 246 2.80 -3.08 13.44
C ALA A 246 1.28 -3.29 13.40
N ALA A 247 0.57 -2.67 12.45
CA ALA A 247 -0.85 -2.89 12.25
C ALA A 247 -1.17 -4.36 11.93
N SER A 248 -0.46 -4.95 10.97
CA SER A 248 -0.65 -6.36 10.59
C SER A 248 -0.33 -7.31 11.74
N ALA A 249 0.75 -7.06 12.49
CA ALA A 249 1.13 -7.86 13.65
C ALA A 249 0.11 -7.78 14.78
N LEU A 250 -0.41 -6.56 15.07
CA LEU A 250 -1.46 -6.37 16.07
C LEU A 250 -2.77 -7.05 15.65
N ALA A 251 -3.17 -6.93 14.38
CA ALA A 251 -4.35 -7.60 13.85
C ALA A 251 -4.24 -9.13 14.02
N TRP A 252 -3.06 -9.70 13.72
CA TRP A 252 -2.82 -11.13 13.90
C TRP A 252 -2.85 -11.54 15.38
N HIS A 253 -2.18 -10.80 16.26
CA HIS A 253 -2.10 -11.14 17.68
C HIS A 253 -3.45 -11.02 18.39
N LEU A 254 -4.21 -9.96 18.08
CA LEU A 254 -5.51 -9.69 18.69
C LEU A 254 -6.66 -10.45 18.02
N LYS A 255 -6.44 -11.06 16.84
CA LYS A 255 -7.46 -11.71 16.01
C LYS A 255 -8.66 -10.79 15.70
N ILE A 256 -8.42 -9.49 15.61
CA ILE A 256 -9.41 -8.48 15.25
C ILE A 256 -9.01 -7.81 13.94
N PHE A 257 -10.00 -7.37 13.17
CA PHE A 257 -9.76 -6.52 12.01
C PHE A 257 -9.36 -5.13 12.50
N LEU A 258 -8.05 -4.83 12.45
CA LEU A 258 -7.51 -3.53 12.86
C LEU A 258 -7.36 -2.62 11.63
N PRO A 259 -7.89 -1.38 11.66
CA PRO A 259 -7.62 -0.40 10.61
C PRO A 259 -6.12 -0.06 10.60
N ALA A 260 -5.46 -0.27 9.47
CA ALA A 260 -4.03 -0.11 9.34
C ALA A 260 -3.62 1.36 9.18
N LEU A 261 -4.46 2.17 8.52
CA LEU A 261 -4.12 3.57 8.21
C LEU A 261 -3.85 4.43 9.45
N PRO A 262 -4.60 4.33 10.57
CA PRO A 262 -4.27 5.03 11.81
C PRO A 262 -2.86 4.74 12.34
N VAL A 263 -2.42 3.48 12.25
CA VAL A 263 -1.09 3.08 12.75
C VAL A 263 0.01 3.57 11.80
N ILE A 264 -0.19 3.46 10.49
CA ILE A 264 0.72 3.99 9.47
C ILE A 264 0.88 5.51 9.63
N ALA A 265 -0.25 6.22 9.75
CA ALA A 265 -0.31 7.66 9.93
C ALA A 265 0.39 8.09 11.23
N LEU A 266 0.15 7.37 12.33
CA LEU A 266 0.80 7.65 13.62
C LEU A 266 2.32 7.58 13.53
N PHE A 267 2.87 6.50 12.95
CA PHE A 267 4.32 6.35 12.80
C PHE A 267 4.92 7.45 11.93
N PHE A 268 4.29 7.73 10.79
CA PHE A 268 4.76 8.76 9.88
C PHE A 268 4.69 10.16 10.48
N LEU A 269 3.56 10.53 11.10
CA LEU A 269 3.37 11.84 11.72
C LEU A 269 4.26 12.02 12.95
N ALA A 270 4.39 11.02 13.82
CA ALA A 270 5.26 11.10 14.99
C ALA A 270 6.72 11.37 14.58
N TYR A 271 7.22 10.62 13.60
CA TYR A 271 8.57 10.79 13.08
C TYR A 271 8.75 12.14 12.37
N THR A 272 7.83 12.51 11.47
CA THR A 272 7.98 13.73 10.67
C THR A 272 7.73 14.99 11.49
N ALA A 273 6.77 15.02 12.41
CA ALA A 273 6.52 16.16 13.30
C ALA A 273 7.68 16.40 14.28
N ALA A 274 8.33 15.34 14.77
CA ALA A 274 9.51 15.45 15.61
C ALA A 274 10.72 16.03 14.86
N ARG A 275 10.94 15.60 13.61
CA ARG A 275 12.15 15.94 12.84
C ARG A 275 12.01 17.19 11.97
N TYR A 276 10.80 17.53 11.52
CA TYR A 276 10.55 18.59 10.54
C TYR A 276 9.56 19.63 11.09
N PRO A 277 10.05 20.77 11.62
CA PRO A 277 9.20 21.80 12.22
C PRO A 277 8.11 22.34 11.30
N LYS A 278 8.37 22.39 9.98
CA LYS A 278 7.41 22.84 8.96
C LYS A 278 6.12 22.01 8.91
N VAL A 279 6.16 20.76 9.35
CA VAL A 279 4.96 19.89 9.45
C VAL A 279 4.02 20.38 10.54
N ARG A 280 4.54 21.02 11.59
CA ARG A 280 3.75 21.51 12.74
C ARG A 280 3.13 22.89 12.52
N GLN A 281 3.41 23.56 11.39
CA GLN A 281 2.94 24.91 11.09
C GLN A 281 1.51 24.88 10.53
N LEU A 282 0.57 24.43 11.36
CA LEU A 282 -0.85 24.36 11.01
C LEU A 282 -1.47 25.75 10.96
N THR A 283 -2.25 25.99 9.92
CA THR A 283 -3.04 27.20 9.77
C THR A 283 -4.41 27.06 10.47
N PRO A 284 -5.10 28.16 10.80
CA PRO A 284 -6.45 28.09 11.35
C PRO A 284 -7.44 27.34 10.45
N SER A 285 -7.26 27.40 9.12
CA SER A 285 -8.06 26.61 8.18
C SER A 285 -7.84 25.10 8.33
N ASP A 286 -6.62 24.66 8.63
CA ASP A 286 -6.32 23.24 8.82
C ASP A 286 -7.02 22.71 10.07
N TRP A 287 -6.97 23.47 11.17
CA TRP A 287 -7.70 23.15 12.41
C TRP A 287 -9.21 23.08 12.19
N LYS A 288 -9.78 24.03 11.45
CA LYS A 288 -11.20 24.02 11.10
C LYS A 288 -11.56 22.79 10.27
N LEU A 289 -10.73 22.41 9.29
CA LEU A 289 -10.95 21.22 8.46
C LEU A 289 -10.90 19.93 9.29
N MET A 290 -9.90 19.80 10.17
CA MET A 290 -9.76 18.65 11.08
C MET A 290 -10.97 18.54 11.99
N GLY A 291 -11.36 19.66 12.63
CA GLY A 291 -12.52 19.71 13.52
C GLY A 291 -13.82 19.39 12.78
N ALA A 292 -14.07 20.01 11.63
CA ALA A 292 -15.26 19.74 10.82
C ALA A 292 -15.34 18.27 10.38
N THR A 293 -14.23 17.69 9.93
CA THR A 293 -14.22 16.29 9.49
C THR A 293 -14.45 15.35 10.67
N ALA A 294 -13.82 15.59 11.82
CA ALA A 294 -14.07 14.81 13.03
C ALA A 294 -15.53 14.91 13.47
N CYS A 295 -16.12 16.11 13.47
CA CYS A 295 -17.53 16.30 13.80
C CYS A 295 -18.45 15.54 12.86
N VAL A 296 -18.21 15.61 11.54
CA VAL A 296 -19.00 14.87 10.54
C VAL A 296 -18.90 13.36 10.79
N MET A 297 -17.69 12.83 11.00
CA MET A 297 -17.50 11.40 11.23
C MET A 297 -18.17 10.93 12.53
N ILE A 298 -18.03 11.68 13.63
CA ILE A 298 -18.69 11.37 14.90
C ILE A 298 -20.21 11.40 14.73
N SER A 299 -20.74 12.40 14.02
CA SER A 299 -22.18 12.53 13.76
C SER A 299 -22.71 11.36 12.94
N LEU A 300 -21.98 10.94 11.90
CA LEU A 300 -22.33 9.78 11.08
C LEU A 300 -22.30 8.48 11.90
N MET A 301 -21.31 8.32 12.79
CA MET A 301 -21.25 7.16 13.68
C MET A 301 -22.44 7.14 14.64
N ALA A 302 -22.71 8.26 15.32
CA ALA A 302 -23.81 8.38 16.27
C ALA A 302 -25.18 8.14 15.61
N ALA A 303 -25.42 8.73 14.45
CA ALA A 303 -26.66 8.53 13.69
C ALA A 303 -26.90 7.06 13.36
N ARG A 304 -25.86 6.33 12.95
CA ARG A 304 -25.98 4.88 12.69
C ARG A 304 -26.31 4.10 13.96
N TYR A 305 -25.66 4.40 15.08
CA TYR A 305 -25.96 3.75 16.36
C TYR A 305 -27.42 3.97 16.78
N CYS A 306 -27.96 5.18 16.56
CA CYS A 306 -29.36 5.49 16.85
C CYS A 306 -30.36 4.84 15.87
N LEU A 307 -29.96 4.56 14.63
CA LEU A 307 -30.84 3.94 13.62
C LEU A 307 -30.84 2.39 13.68
N LEU A 308 -29.84 1.77 14.30
CA LEU A 308 -29.68 0.31 14.37
C LEU A 308 -29.82 -0.27 15.78
N GLY A 309 -29.95 0.58 16.80
CA GLY A 309 -30.24 0.18 18.19
C GLY A 309 -31.72 0.30 18.48
#